data_AF-A0A8H5RY77-F1
#
_entry.id   AF-A0A8H5RY77-F1
#
_cell.length_a   1.000
_cell.length_b   1.000
_cell.length_c   1.000
_cell.angle_alpha   90.00
_cell.angle_beta   90.00
_cell.angle_gamma   90.00
#
_symmetry.space_group_name_H-M   'P 1'
#
loop_
_entity.id
_entity.type
_entity.pdbx_description
1 polymer ?
#
loop_
_entity_poly.entity_id
_entity_poly.type
_entity_poly.pdbx_seq_one_letter_code
_entity_poly.pdbx_strand_id
1 'polypeptide(L)'
;MSTAPLLLRLNGRPQACDPCRARKVACDHGQPTCSRCRKRNETCIYTVSGATVKKQRLRSPTRSEPQPAPSTDSTPSPAVAPGYLGFTSHNAVFEETRNSLSLVHGPPVEVVEPRAPRGRSVIDLPAHLREMSLYVLRCLPQSQHDVMAHRLHCLTDGWIFRAIQEIIDTLHKDWGRYLSSRDDADLDVVARHISNNTARPWRDEHSSAKAWTDQFTGSNIRWESVGLIWTYWDGSPSFDAPVVVKCLGYCIELARHFTPGNDIMLYLCYRRVTTESLVSGDAGLTCWRYFAETVALLTFLGRHVGSEDTNYMPSLCSEHRRRITARVFNIDKVLVSFTGRPPLLSRRFFSSPLPLDLTDLCLESDQATIRHAVQELDSNGFRHVGDLKGSSMVRARSQIAYIKDELLEIALANSVKITFESLTEIKARAERTYESFPANLIHRPDELDDPDCDVQKVYSRILIRLEHMQNLFFVERLLLRLGHIDENRLLPISFEMVTLTLLFWTHQDRFSGMRRDFEWLLMAFAAPGGGILCLELLRPTFRGTHPDCPKLSRSAIIQKLSLLIGFLDWVRPPAPNADLCADCKAVIQGVLDHNLNAPIAVGF
;
A
#
# COMPACT_ATOMS: atom_id res chain seq x y z
N MET A 1 -55.97 28.82 13.67
CA MET A 1 -56.30 27.38 13.66
C MET A 1 -55.32 26.69 12.74
N SER A 2 -54.42 25.88 13.31
CA SER A 2 -53.26 25.31 12.63
C SER A 2 -53.70 24.21 11.65
N THR A 3 -53.46 24.40 10.35
CA THR A 3 -53.73 23.41 9.30
C THR A 3 -52.63 22.35 9.30
N ALA A 4 -52.96 21.11 9.67
CA ALA A 4 -52.04 19.98 9.58
C ALA A 4 -51.55 19.77 8.14
N PRO A 5 -50.27 19.39 7.92
CA PRO A 5 -49.70 19.25 6.58
C PRO A 5 -50.37 18.13 5.77
N LEU A 6 -50.73 18.43 4.53
CA LEU A 6 -51.34 17.47 3.60
C LEU A 6 -50.31 16.40 3.20
N LEU A 7 -50.69 15.13 3.28
CA LEU A 7 -49.88 14.03 2.75
C LEU A 7 -49.87 14.08 1.21
N LEU A 8 -48.70 14.24 0.62
CA LEU A 8 -48.49 14.34 -0.82
C LEU A 8 -47.97 13.01 -1.40
N ARG A 9 -48.36 12.71 -2.64
CA ARG A 9 -47.77 11.63 -3.43
C ARG A 9 -46.41 12.08 -4.00
N LEU A 10 -45.61 11.11 -4.49
CA LEU A 10 -44.33 11.35 -5.18
C LEU A 10 -44.43 12.35 -6.36
N ASN A 11 -45.62 12.56 -6.92
CA ASN A 11 -45.87 13.54 -7.99
C ASN A 11 -46.39 14.90 -7.49
N GLY A 12 -46.29 15.19 -6.19
CA GLY A 12 -46.66 16.47 -5.58
C GLY A 12 -48.16 16.72 -5.41
N ARG A 13 -49.05 15.78 -5.77
CA ARG A 13 -50.50 15.93 -5.59
C ARG A 13 -50.97 15.37 -4.24
N PRO A 14 -52.03 15.95 -3.62
CA PRO A 14 -52.60 15.44 -2.37
C PRO A 14 -53.05 13.98 -2.49
N GLN A 15 -52.71 13.17 -1.50
CA GLN A 15 -53.13 11.78 -1.42
C GLN A 15 -54.56 11.68 -0.87
N ALA A 16 -55.49 11.14 -1.65
CA ALA A 16 -56.81 10.73 -1.14
C ALA A 16 -56.69 9.61 -0.08
N CYS A 17 -57.56 9.61 0.94
CA CYS A 17 -57.62 8.53 1.94
C CYS A 17 -57.98 7.18 1.32
N ASP A 18 -57.61 6.09 1.99
CA ASP A 18 -57.76 4.72 1.48
C ASP A 18 -59.22 4.33 1.18
N PRO A 19 -60.23 4.67 2.01
CA PRO A 19 -61.62 4.39 1.69
C PRO A 19 -62.11 5.11 0.42
N CYS A 20 -61.78 6.40 0.26
CA CYS A 20 -62.16 7.15 -0.94
C CYS A 20 -61.41 6.64 -2.19
N ARG A 21 -60.14 6.26 -2.04
CA ARG A 21 -59.32 5.68 -3.10
C ARG A 21 -59.85 4.31 -3.55
N ALA A 22 -60.16 3.43 -2.61
CA ALA A 22 -60.72 2.10 -2.89
C ALA A 22 -62.05 2.20 -3.66
N ARG A 23 -62.88 3.20 -3.32
CA ARG A 23 -64.16 3.46 -3.97
C ARG A 23 -64.07 4.31 -5.24
N LYS A 24 -62.87 4.76 -5.61
CA LYS A 24 -62.59 5.65 -6.76
C LYS A 24 -63.45 6.92 -6.77
N VAL A 25 -63.64 7.54 -5.60
CA VAL A 25 -64.37 8.80 -5.44
C VAL A 25 -63.45 9.94 -5.01
N ALA A 26 -63.84 11.18 -5.32
CA ALA A 26 -63.08 12.37 -4.92
C ALA A 26 -63.04 12.51 -3.38
N CYS A 27 -61.83 12.71 -2.85
CA CYS A 27 -61.57 13.01 -1.44
C CYS A 27 -61.35 14.52 -1.30
N ASP A 28 -61.90 15.13 -0.25
CA ASP A 28 -61.69 16.54 0.09
C ASP A 28 -60.45 16.77 0.97
N HIS A 29 -59.74 15.69 1.30
CA HIS A 29 -58.44 15.69 2.00
C HIS A 29 -58.45 16.30 3.42
N GLY A 30 -59.62 16.56 4.00
CA GLY A 30 -59.74 17.06 5.37
C GLY A 30 -59.17 16.05 6.38
N GLN A 31 -58.25 16.50 7.23
CA GLN A 31 -57.69 15.73 8.34
C GLN A 31 -58.32 16.17 9.67
N PRO A 32 -58.50 15.27 10.66
CA PRO A 32 -58.13 13.84 10.67
C PRO A 32 -59.11 12.91 9.93
N THR A 33 -60.26 13.42 9.48
CA THR A 33 -61.27 12.61 8.76
C THR A 33 -61.94 13.45 7.69
N CYS A 34 -61.90 12.96 6.46
CA CYS A 34 -62.46 13.64 5.29
C CYS A 34 -64.01 13.69 5.37
N SER A 35 -64.66 14.68 4.75
CA SER A 35 -66.11 14.87 4.93
C SER A 35 -66.95 13.68 4.47
N ARG A 36 -66.49 12.93 3.46
CA ARG A 36 -67.15 11.72 2.98
C ARG A 36 -67.05 10.56 3.95
N CYS A 37 -65.87 10.32 4.53
CA CYS A 37 -65.68 9.29 5.55
C CYS A 37 -66.45 9.65 6.83
N ARG A 38 -66.51 10.93 7.20
CA ARG A 38 -67.30 11.42 8.33
C ARG A 38 -68.79 11.17 8.15
N LYS A 39 -69.36 11.51 6.99
CA LYS A 39 -70.79 11.27 6.68
C LYS A 39 -71.16 9.78 6.65
N ARG A 40 -70.18 8.90 6.40
CA ARG A 40 -70.39 7.45 6.30
C ARG A 40 -69.99 6.70 7.55
N ASN A 41 -69.49 7.40 8.57
CA ASN A 41 -68.92 6.81 9.78
C ASN A 41 -67.87 5.72 9.48
N GLU A 42 -67.04 5.94 8.45
CA GLU A 42 -65.95 5.02 8.03
C GLU A 42 -64.60 5.55 8.56
N THR A 43 -63.73 4.64 9.02
CA THR A 43 -62.38 4.99 9.50
C THR A 43 -61.52 5.57 8.36
N CYS A 44 -61.15 6.84 8.47
CA CYS A 44 -60.40 7.56 7.45
C CYS A 44 -58.89 7.41 7.69
N ILE A 45 -58.24 6.56 6.88
CA ILE A 45 -56.81 6.26 6.98
C ILE A 45 -56.11 6.73 5.71
N TYR A 46 -54.90 7.27 5.87
CA TYR A 46 -54.02 7.67 4.78
C TYR A 46 -52.74 6.82 4.85
N THR A 47 -52.69 5.70 4.13
CA THR A 47 -51.52 4.81 4.14
C THR A 47 -50.53 5.18 3.04
N VAL A 48 -49.27 5.46 3.38
CA VAL A 48 -48.20 5.71 2.39
C VAL A 48 -47.72 4.35 1.85
N SER A 49 -48.25 3.91 0.70
CA SER A 49 -47.86 2.62 0.12
C SER A 49 -46.58 2.75 -0.72
N GLY A 50 -45.51 2.05 -0.32
CA GLY A 50 -44.39 1.71 -1.21
C GLY A 50 -44.88 0.82 -2.37
N ALA A 51 -44.30 1.00 -3.57
CA ALA A 51 -44.79 0.39 -4.79
C ALA A 51 -44.65 -1.16 -4.80
N THR A 52 -45.79 -1.87 -4.84
CA THR A 52 -45.85 -3.30 -5.18
C THR A 52 -45.78 -3.51 -6.70
N VAL A 53 -44.75 -4.21 -7.18
CA VAL A 53 -44.61 -4.65 -8.58
C VAL A 53 -45.62 -5.78 -8.87
N LYS A 54 -46.41 -5.63 -9.94
CA LYS A 54 -47.39 -6.63 -10.41
C LYS A 54 -46.68 -7.86 -11.01
N LYS A 55 -46.98 -9.06 -10.50
CA LYS A 55 -46.65 -10.34 -11.16
C LYS A 55 -47.46 -10.50 -12.46
N GLN A 56 -46.78 -10.56 -13.60
CA GLN A 56 -47.37 -11.06 -14.85
C GLN A 56 -47.40 -12.59 -14.82
N ARG A 57 -48.58 -13.15 -15.10
CA ARG A 57 -48.83 -14.58 -15.33
C ARG A 57 -48.22 -15.00 -16.67
N LEU A 58 -47.31 -15.97 -16.66
CA LEU A 58 -46.98 -16.79 -17.83
C LEU A 58 -47.42 -18.24 -17.57
N ARG A 59 -47.97 -18.85 -18.63
CA ARG A 59 -48.67 -20.13 -18.68
C ARG A 59 -47.74 -21.32 -18.43
N SER A 60 -48.26 -22.33 -17.74
CA SER A 60 -47.65 -23.65 -17.52
C SER A 60 -47.71 -24.52 -18.79
N PRO A 61 -46.72 -25.40 -18.98
CA PRO A 61 -46.98 -26.76 -19.44
C PRO A 61 -46.53 -27.81 -18.42
N THR A 62 -47.43 -28.76 -18.21
CA THR A 62 -47.28 -30.19 -17.92
C THR A 62 -46.22 -30.68 -16.93
N ARG A 63 -46.75 -31.35 -15.90
CA ARG A 63 -46.13 -32.06 -14.78
C ARG A 63 -45.26 -33.24 -15.23
N SER A 64 -43.96 -33.15 -14.99
CA SER A 64 -43.05 -34.29 -14.80
C SER A 64 -42.30 -34.11 -13.48
N GLU A 65 -42.34 -35.14 -12.65
CA GLU A 65 -41.71 -35.19 -11.33
C GLU A 65 -40.18 -35.09 -11.46
N PRO A 66 -39.48 -34.23 -10.68
CA PRO A 66 -38.03 -34.29 -10.61
C PRO A 66 -37.61 -35.33 -9.58
N GLN A 67 -36.89 -36.35 -10.05
CA GLN A 67 -36.01 -37.17 -9.22
C GLN A 67 -34.93 -36.30 -8.56
N PRO A 68 -34.41 -36.68 -7.37
CA PRO A 68 -33.39 -35.90 -6.69
C PRO A 68 -32.05 -35.99 -7.44
N ALA A 69 -31.61 -34.87 -8.00
CA ALA A 69 -30.25 -34.71 -8.51
C ALA A 69 -29.25 -34.57 -7.33
N PRO A 70 -28.01 -35.04 -7.46
CA PRO A 70 -27.04 -35.01 -6.38
C PRO A 70 -26.65 -33.57 -6.06
N SER A 71 -26.61 -33.28 -4.77
CA SER A 71 -26.06 -32.07 -4.17
C SER A 71 -24.65 -31.79 -4.71
N THR A 72 -24.52 -30.73 -5.49
CA THR A 72 -23.23 -30.09 -5.78
C THR A 72 -22.64 -29.53 -4.49
N ASP A 73 -21.40 -29.91 -4.21
CA ASP A 73 -20.59 -29.48 -3.07
C ASP A 73 -20.72 -27.98 -2.80
N SER A 74 -21.24 -27.66 -1.64
CA SER A 74 -21.28 -26.30 -1.12
C SER A 74 -19.98 -26.03 -0.37
N THR A 75 -18.95 -25.56 -1.08
CA THR A 75 -17.80 -24.90 -0.46
C THR A 75 -18.32 -23.65 0.27
N PRO A 76 -17.92 -23.37 1.52
CA PRO A 76 -18.29 -22.11 2.16
C PRO A 76 -17.57 -20.96 1.44
N SER A 77 -18.26 -20.29 0.50
CA SER A 77 -17.83 -18.96 0.07
C SER A 77 -17.77 -18.06 1.30
N PRO A 78 -16.74 -17.19 1.43
CA PRO A 78 -16.67 -16.26 2.54
C PRO A 78 -17.97 -15.47 2.59
N ALA A 79 -18.60 -15.39 3.76
CA ALA A 79 -19.74 -14.52 3.95
C ALA A 79 -19.29 -13.10 3.57
N VAL A 80 -19.76 -12.61 2.43
CA VAL A 80 -19.32 -11.35 1.82
C VAL A 80 -19.89 -10.21 2.65
N ALA A 81 -19.26 -9.90 3.78
CA ALA A 81 -19.43 -8.63 4.41
C ALA A 81 -18.97 -7.55 3.41
N PRO A 82 -19.77 -6.51 3.14
CA PRO A 82 -19.28 -5.40 2.36
C PRO A 82 -18.05 -4.85 3.09
N GLY A 83 -16.95 -4.62 2.37
CA GLY A 83 -15.78 -3.96 2.94
C GLY A 83 -16.11 -2.53 3.38
N TYR A 84 -15.09 -1.71 3.58
CA TYR A 84 -15.28 -0.31 3.93
C TYR A 84 -16.17 0.40 2.90
N LEU A 85 -17.26 0.97 3.39
CA LEU A 85 -18.18 1.80 2.63
C LEU A 85 -18.13 3.22 3.20
N GLY A 86 -17.60 4.17 2.42
CA GLY A 86 -17.43 5.55 2.86
C GLY A 86 -18.74 6.35 2.94
N PHE A 87 -18.60 7.64 3.27
CA PHE A 87 -19.71 8.59 3.49
C PHE A 87 -20.72 8.67 2.34
N THR A 88 -20.28 8.51 1.10
CA THR A 88 -21.16 8.56 -0.08
C THR A 88 -21.93 7.26 -0.36
N SER A 89 -21.73 6.23 0.46
CA SER A 89 -22.41 4.95 0.31
C SER A 89 -23.84 4.98 0.88
N HIS A 90 -24.68 4.07 0.40
CA HIS A 90 -26.02 3.87 0.96
C HIS A 90 -25.98 3.52 2.46
N ASN A 91 -24.95 2.78 2.90
CA ASN A 91 -24.81 2.32 4.27
C ASN A 91 -24.70 3.49 5.26
N ALA A 92 -23.92 4.53 4.92
CA ALA A 92 -23.77 5.72 5.75
C ALA A 92 -25.11 6.42 6.04
N VAL A 93 -25.98 6.55 5.02
CA VAL A 93 -27.31 7.16 5.16
C VAL A 93 -28.24 6.31 6.03
N PHE A 94 -28.17 4.98 5.90
CA PHE A 94 -28.97 4.07 6.73
C PHE A 94 -28.49 4.01 8.18
N GLU A 95 -27.18 4.11 8.43
CA GLU A 95 -26.64 4.23 9.79
C GLU A 95 -27.05 5.55 10.45
N GLU A 96 -26.99 6.68 9.74
CA GLU A 96 -27.52 7.96 10.25
C GLU A 96 -29.01 7.86 10.59
N THR A 97 -29.78 7.19 9.72
CA THR A 97 -31.20 6.94 9.94
C THR A 97 -31.42 6.03 11.17
N ARG A 98 -30.63 4.97 11.34
CA ARG A 98 -30.69 4.07 12.50
C ARG A 98 -30.37 4.82 13.79
N ASN A 99 -29.33 5.64 13.79
CA ASN A 99 -28.96 6.48 14.94
C ASN A 99 -30.07 7.46 15.29
N SER A 100 -30.65 8.13 14.30
CA SER A 100 -31.80 9.02 14.47
C SER A 100 -33.04 8.28 14.99
N LEU A 101 -33.32 7.07 14.51
CA LEU A 101 -34.41 6.24 14.98
C LEU A 101 -34.23 5.81 16.44
N SER A 102 -32.99 5.50 16.84
CA SER A 102 -32.63 5.11 18.22
C SER A 102 -32.85 6.26 19.21
N LEU A 103 -32.63 7.50 18.77
CA LEU A 103 -32.93 8.71 19.55
C LEU A 103 -34.44 8.98 19.68
N VAL A 104 -35.26 8.54 18.72
CA VAL A 104 -36.72 8.77 18.71
C VAL A 104 -37.50 7.66 19.41
N HIS A 105 -37.07 6.39 19.29
CA HIS A 105 -37.84 5.21 19.72
C HIS A 105 -37.24 4.45 20.91
N GLY A 106 -36.13 4.90 21.49
CA GLY A 106 -35.34 4.12 22.45
C GLY A 106 -34.47 3.06 21.75
N PRO A 107 -33.70 2.23 22.51
CA PRO A 107 -32.72 1.34 21.93
C PRO A 107 -33.37 0.36 20.94
N PRO A 108 -32.72 0.08 19.80
CA PRO A 108 -33.33 -0.70 18.73
C PRO A 108 -33.53 -2.15 19.13
N VAL A 109 -34.55 -2.79 18.54
CA VAL A 109 -34.70 -4.24 18.51
C VAL A 109 -33.49 -4.83 17.80
N GLU A 110 -32.79 -5.77 18.46
CA GLU A 110 -31.62 -6.47 17.93
C GLU A 110 -31.91 -6.99 16.51
N VAL A 111 -31.19 -6.47 15.52
CA VAL A 111 -31.14 -7.10 14.20
C VAL A 111 -30.29 -8.35 14.39
N VAL A 112 -30.94 -9.50 14.29
CA VAL A 112 -30.31 -10.83 14.38
C VAL A 112 -29.06 -10.84 13.51
N GLU A 113 -27.88 -10.88 14.14
CA GLU A 113 -26.63 -11.12 13.44
C GLU A 113 -26.75 -12.44 12.67
N PRO A 114 -26.27 -12.52 11.42
CA PRO A 114 -26.21 -13.78 10.70
C PRO A 114 -25.44 -14.79 11.56
N ARG A 115 -26.13 -15.83 12.03
CA ARG A 115 -25.50 -16.90 12.80
C ARG A 115 -24.33 -17.46 11.98
N ALA A 116 -23.13 -17.39 12.56
CA ALA A 116 -21.96 -18.04 12.00
C ALA A 116 -22.30 -19.50 11.65
N PRO A 117 -21.89 -20.01 10.47
CA PRO A 117 -22.17 -21.38 10.10
C PRO A 117 -21.61 -22.32 11.17
N ARG A 118 -22.52 -22.98 11.90
CA ARG A 118 -22.15 -24.05 12.83
C ARG A 118 -21.96 -25.32 12.02
N GLY A 119 -20.70 -25.62 11.70
CA GLY A 119 -20.31 -26.89 11.12
C GLY A 119 -18.83 -26.90 10.74
N ARG A 120 -18.02 -27.71 11.42
CA ARG A 120 -16.69 -28.11 10.92
C ARG A 120 -16.92 -29.14 9.80
N SER A 121 -17.24 -28.70 8.59
CA SER A 121 -16.99 -29.55 7.42
C SER A 121 -15.51 -29.44 7.08
N VAL A 122 -14.87 -30.57 6.80
CA VAL A 122 -13.55 -30.55 6.15
C VAL A 122 -13.73 -29.79 4.85
N ILE A 123 -12.94 -28.73 4.65
CA ILE A 123 -13.00 -27.95 3.42
C ILE A 123 -12.44 -28.83 2.30
N ASP A 124 -13.28 -29.12 1.31
CA ASP A 124 -12.80 -29.69 0.06
C ASP A 124 -12.33 -28.56 -0.86
N LEU A 125 -11.08 -28.64 -1.31
CA LEU A 125 -10.46 -27.61 -2.13
C LEU A 125 -10.79 -27.86 -3.60
N PRO A 126 -11.27 -26.85 -4.35
CA PRO A 126 -11.33 -26.93 -5.80
C PRO A 126 -10.00 -27.38 -6.41
N ALA A 127 -10.03 -28.20 -7.47
CA ALA A 127 -8.85 -28.82 -8.06
C ALA A 127 -7.70 -27.84 -8.33
N HIS A 128 -8.00 -26.66 -8.87
CA HIS A 128 -6.99 -25.63 -9.13
C HIS A 128 -6.33 -25.07 -7.86
N LEU A 129 -7.09 -24.88 -6.77
CA LEU A 129 -6.53 -24.45 -5.48
C LEU A 129 -5.73 -25.56 -4.83
N ARG A 130 -6.17 -26.81 -4.98
CA ARG A 130 -5.39 -27.98 -4.56
C ARG A 130 -4.05 -28.01 -5.28
N GLU A 131 -4.01 -27.85 -6.60
CA GLU A 131 -2.75 -27.81 -7.36
C GLU A 131 -1.83 -26.65 -6.94
N MET A 132 -2.39 -25.45 -6.73
CA MET A 132 -1.64 -24.30 -6.20
C MET A 132 -1.02 -24.62 -4.84
N SER A 133 -1.80 -25.23 -3.94
CA SER A 133 -1.35 -25.61 -2.60
C SER A 133 -0.18 -26.60 -2.65
N LEU A 134 -0.29 -27.65 -3.46
CA LEU A 134 0.76 -28.64 -3.64
C LEU A 134 2.03 -28.01 -4.23
N TYR A 135 1.89 -27.12 -5.21
CA TYR A 135 3.02 -26.41 -5.80
C TYR A 135 3.80 -25.60 -4.74
N VAL A 136 3.10 -24.76 -3.97
CA VAL A 136 3.72 -23.95 -2.90
C VAL A 136 4.43 -24.84 -1.88
N LEU A 137 3.79 -25.93 -1.43
CA LEU A 137 4.35 -26.81 -0.43
C LEU A 137 5.57 -27.60 -0.93
N ARG A 138 5.61 -27.99 -2.21
CA ARG A 138 6.80 -28.61 -2.82
C ARG A 138 7.98 -27.63 -2.88
N CYS A 139 7.70 -26.35 -3.15
CA CYS A 139 8.71 -25.32 -3.22
C CYS A 139 9.20 -24.86 -1.82
N LEU A 140 8.47 -25.18 -0.74
CA LEU A 140 8.86 -24.75 0.61
C LEU A 140 10.31 -25.12 0.93
N PRO A 141 11.00 -24.21 1.64
CA PRO A 141 12.39 -24.40 1.97
C PRO A 141 12.60 -25.58 2.91
N GLN A 142 13.69 -26.31 2.70
CA GLN A 142 14.10 -27.37 3.63
C GLN A 142 14.88 -26.77 4.80
N SER A 143 14.93 -27.48 5.93
CA SER A 143 15.55 -27.05 7.20
C SER A 143 17.02 -26.61 7.11
N GLN A 144 17.73 -27.02 6.07
CA GLN A 144 19.13 -26.64 5.82
C GLN A 144 19.32 -25.26 5.19
N HIS A 145 18.25 -24.63 4.72
CA HIS A 145 18.34 -23.33 4.07
C HIS A 145 18.11 -22.20 5.05
N ASP A 146 19.05 -21.26 5.10
CA ASP A 146 18.91 -20.08 5.93
C ASP A 146 18.07 -19.00 5.22
N VAL A 147 16.76 -19.02 5.48
CA VAL A 147 15.78 -18.02 5.00
C VAL A 147 16.10 -16.64 5.57
N MET A 148 16.80 -16.60 6.70
CA MET A 148 17.04 -15.41 7.51
C MET A 148 18.45 -14.82 7.29
N ALA A 149 19.37 -15.55 6.65
CA ALA A 149 20.75 -15.13 6.36
C ALA A 149 20.81 -13.81 5.57
N HIS A 150 19.80 -13.57 4.74
CA HIS A 150 19.78 -12.46 3.80
C HIS A 150 18.63 -11.53 4.16
N ARG A 151 18.80 -10.82 5.29
CA ARG A 151 17.83 -9.81 5.74
C ARG A 151 17.55 -8.82 4.62
N LEU A 152 16.27 -8.57 4.38
CA LEU A 152 15.82 -7.57 3.40
C LEU A 152 16.41 -6.19 3.73
N HIS A 153 16.68 -5.45 2.66
CA HIS A 153 17.44 -4.19 2.63
C HIS A 153 16.70 -2.98 3.22
N CYS A 154 15.38 -3.01 3.22
CA CYS A 154 14.57 -2.10 4.02
C CYS A 154 14.66 -2.55 5.48
N LEU A 155 14.98 -1.63 6.40
CA LEU A 155 14.79 -1.83 7.85
C LEU A 155 13.35 -2.29 8.08
N THR A 156 13.19 -3.59 8.17
CA THR A 156 11.91 -4.29 8.18
C THR A 156 11.42 -4.37 9.62
N ASP A 157 10.14 -4.68 9.78
CA ASP A 157 9.60 -4.90 11.11
C ASP A 157 10.23 -6.20 11.65
N GLY A 158 11.14 -6.06 12.63
CA GLY A 158 11.83 -7.14 13.33
C GLY A 158 10.90 -8.23 13.87
N TRP A 159 9.65 -7.90 14.21
CA TRP A 159 8.66 -8.88 14.65
C TRP A 159 8.27 -9.87 13.53
N ILE A 160 8.28 -9.44 12.26
CA ILE A 160 7.92 -10.31 11.13
C ILE A 160 8.96 -11.43 10.98
N PHE A 161 10.24 -11.14 11.19
CA PHE A 161 11.28 -12.18 11.17
C PHE A 161 11.07 -13.21 12.28
N ARG A 162 10.75 -12.77 13.50
CA ARG A 162 10.43 -13.68 14.61
C ARG A 162 9.22 -14.55 14.27
N ALA A 163 8.18 -13.96 13.69
CA ALA A 163 7.00 -14.71 13.25
C ALA A 163 7.34 -15.73 12.16
N ILE A 164 8.15 -15.37 11.17
CA ILE A 164 8.57 -16.30 10.10
C ILE A 164 9.41 -17.44 10.68
N GLN A 165 10.35 -17.15 11.58
CA GLN A 165 11.14 -18.20 12.23
C GLN A 165 10.23 -19.18 12.97
N GLU A 166 9.27 -18.69 13.75
CA GLU A 166 8.29 -19.53 14.44
C GLU A 166 7.44 -20.36 13.48
N ILE A 167 7.02 -19.78 12.35
CA ILE A 167 6.26 -20.48 11.30
C ILE A 167 7.10 -21.62 10.72
N ILE A 168 8.36 -21.35 10.37
CA ILE A 168 9.26 -22.35 9.78
C ILE A 168 9.58 -23.47 10.76
N ASP A 169 9.88 -23.12 12.02
CA ASP A 169 10.14 -24.09 13.07
C ASP A 169 8.93 -25.00 13.29
N THR A 170 7.73 -24.44 13.27
CA THR A 170 6.49 -25.20 13.41
C THR A 170 6.25 -26.10 12.19
N LEU A 171 6.47 -25.61 10.97
CA LEU A 171 6.34 -26.42 9.75
C LEU A 171 7.29 -27.62 9.77
N HIS A 172 8.55 -27.41 10.18
CA HIS A 172 9.52 -28.50 10.27
C HIS A 172 9.18 -29.47 11.40
N LYS A 173 8.83 -28.97 12.59
CA LYS A 173 8.56 -29.79 13.76
C LYS A 173 7.29 -30.63 13.61
N ASP A 174 6.19 -30.00 13.20
CA ASP A 174 4.87 -30.63 13.23
C ASP A 174 4.51 -31.29 11.89
N TRP A 175 5.08 -30.79 10.78
CA TRP A 175 4.75 -31.22 9.41
C TRP A 175 5.94 -31.72 8.61
N GLY A 176 7.15 -31.73 9.16
CA GLY A 176 8.39 -32.05 8.45
C GLY A 176 8.33 -33.38 7.72
N ARG A 177 7.79 -34.45 8.34
CA ARG A 177 7.69 -35.76 7.68
C ARG A 177 6.89 -35.73 6.38
N TYR A 178 5.79 -34.97 6.37
CA TYR A 178 4.89 -34.85 5.22
C TYR A 178 5.51 -33.95 4.15
N LEU A 179 6.17 -32.87 4.57
CA LEU A 179 6.86 -31.96 3.67
C LEU A 179 8.09 -32.62 3.01
N SER A 180 8.76 -33.53 3.71
CA SER A 180 9.94 -34.25 3.22
C SER A 180 9.62 -35.37 2.24
N SER A 181 8.46 -36.03 2.35
CA SER A 181 8.10 -37.11 1.42
C SER A 181 7.87 -36.60 -0.01
N ARG A 182 7.45 -35.33 -0.13
CA ARG A 182 7.07 -34.66 -1.41
C ARG A 182 5.99 -35.42 -2.19
N ASP A 183 5.29 -36.35 -1.54
CA ASP A 183 4.16 -37.08 -2.11
C ASP A 183 2.87 -36.25 -2.03
N ASP A 184 2.05 -36.35 -3.07
CA ASP A 184 0.85 -35.51 -3.19
C ASP A 184 -0.18 -35.82 -2.10
N ALA A 185 -0.28 -37.07 -1.62
CA ALA A 185 -1.21 -37.41 -0.56
C ALA A 185 -0.79 -36.80 0.79
N ASP A 186 0.51 -36.81 1.07
CA ASP A 186 1.07 -36.21 2.28
C ASP A 186 0.97 -34.68 2.28
N LEU A 187 1.32 -34.04 1.16
CA LEU A 187 1.21 -32.60 1.00
C LEU A 187 -0.25 -32.13 1.05
N ASP A 188 -1.19 -32.94 0.56
CA ASP A 188 -2.61 -32.66 0.63
C ASP A 188 -3.14 -32.59 2.08
N VAL A 189 -2.60 -33.43 2.98
CA VAL A 189 -2.90 -33.36 4.41
C VAL A 189 -2.49 -32.00 4.99
N VAL A 190 -1.28 -31.53 4.66
CA VAL A 190 -0.77 -30.22 5.10
C VAL A 190 -1.63 -29.09 4.50
N ALA A 191 -1.92 -29.15 3.20
CA ALA A 191 -2.71 -28.16 2.49
C ALA A 191 -4.11 -27.99 3.12
N ARG A 192 -4.78 -29.11 3.46
CA ARG A 192 -6.07 -29.08 4.16
C ARG A 192 -5.99 -28.47 5.55
N HIS A 193 -4.94 -28.77 6.33
CA HIS A 193 -4.76 -28.16 7.65
C HIS A 193 -4.63 -26.64 7.56
N ILE A 194 -3.75 -26.15 6.69
CA ILE A 194 -3.52 -24.71 6.47
C ILE A 194 -4.78 -24.04 5.96
N SER A 195 -5.51 -24.67 5.03
CA SER A 195 -6.76 -24.13 4.48
C SER A 195 -7.87 -24.04 5.53
N ASN A 196 -8.01 -25.06 6.38
CA ASN A 196 -8.95 -25.05 7.50
C ASN A 196 -8.63 -23.94 8.52
N ASN A 197 -7.36 -23.64 8.77
CA ASN A 197 -6.95 -22.51 9.60
C ASN A 197 -7.24 -21.16 8.90
N THR A 198 -6.99 -21.08 7.60
CA THR A 198 -7.22 -19.88 6.78
C THR A 198 -8.71 -19.49 6.71
N ALA A 199 -9.61 -20.47 6.78
CA ALA A 199 -11.05 -20.23 6.86
C ALA A 199 -11.57 -19.74 8.22
N ARG A 200 -10.74 -19.77 9.27
CA ARG A 200 -11.17 -19.27 10.59
C ARG A 200 -11.22 -17.73 10.56
N PRO A 201 -12.21 -17.09 11.20
CA PRO A 201 -12.28 -15.63 11.28
C PRO A 201 -10.99 -15.02 11.82
N TRP A 202 -10.60 -13.89 11.25
CA TRP A 202 -9.45 -13.10 11.68
C TRP A 202 -9.92 -11.92 12.53
N ARG A 203 -9.23 -11.63 13.63
CA ARG A 203 -9.51 -10.47 14.49
C ARG A 203 -8.41 -9.42 14.35
N ASP A 204 -8.82 -8.22 13.94
CA ASP A 204 -7.92 -7.09 13.67
C ASP A 204 -7.64 -6.21 14.91
N GLU A 205 -8.18 -6.53 16.08
CA GLU A 205 -8.07 -5.69 17.26
C GLU A 205 -7.54 -6.48 18.45
N HIS A 206 -6.22 -6.41 18.66
CA HIS A 206 -5.55 -7.03 19.79
C HIS A 206 -4.67 -6.02 20.51
N SER A 207 -4.85 -5.94 21.83
CA SER A 207 -3.96 -5.20 22.73
C SER A 207 -2.66 -5.96 23.01
N SER A 208 -2.66 -7.28 22.85
CA SER A 208 -1.49 -8.15 23.07
C SER A 208 -0.85 -8.56 21.74
N ALA A 209 0.45 -8.32 21.59
CA ALA A 209 1.25 -8.79 20.45
C ALA A 209 1.16 -10.31 20.24
N LYS A 210 1.36 -11.12 21.30
CA LYS A 210 1.32 -12.59 21.22
C LYS A 210 -0.04 -13.11 20.79
N ALA A 211 -1.11 -12.63 21.42
CA ALA A 211 -2.48 -12.96 21.02
C ALA A 211 -2.77 -12.65 19.55
N TRP A 212 -2.17 -11.60 18.98
CA TRP A 212 -2.31 -11.27 17.56
C TRP A 212 -1.51 -12.24 16.68
N THR A 213 -0.23 -12.49 16.99
CA THR A 213 0.63 -13.40 16.21
C THR A 213 0.12 -14.83 16.25
N ASP A 214 -0.45 -15.27 17.37
CA ASP A 214 -1.00 -16.63 17.57
C ASP A 214 -2.16 -16.96 16.64
N GLN A 215 -2.75 -15.97 15.97
CA GLN A 215 -3.76 -16.22 14.94
C GLN A 215 -3.19 -16.81 13.66
N PHE A 216 -1.87 -16.72 13.45
CA PHE A 216 -1.19 -17.15 12.22
C PHE A 216 0.18 -17.80 12.43
N THR A 217 0.64 -17.96 13.67
CA THR A 217 1.83 -18.76 14.01
C THR A 217 1.44 -20.05 14.75
N GLY A 218 2.43 -20.90 15.07
CA GLY A 218 2.20 -22.17 15.74
C GLY A 218 1.19 -23.07 15.01
N SER A 219 0.30 -23.72 15.76
CA SER A 219 -0.71 -24.62 15.18
C SER A 219 -1.77 -23.91 14.31
N ASN A 220 -1.80 -22.57 14.32
CA ASN A 220 -2.72 -21.73 13.56
C ASN A 220 -2.13 -21.20 12.24
N ILE A 221 -1.03 -21.77 11.73
CA ILE A 221 -0.48 -21.44 10.41
C ILE A 221 -1.57 -21.42 9.33
N ARG A 222 -1.55 -20.37 8.51
CA ARG A 222 -2.49 -20.07 7.43
C ARG A 222 -1.73 -19.89 6.11
N TRP A 223 -2.45 -19.74 5.00
CA TRP A 223 -1.81 -19.42 3.71
C TRP A 223 -1.10 -18.07 3.75
N GLU A 224 -1.57 -17.12 4.55
CA GLU A 224 -0.86 -15.86 4.80
C GLU A 224 0.50 -16.09 5.49
N SER A 225 0.56 -17.02 6.45
CA SER A 225 1.79 -17.40 7.16
C SER A 225 2.82 -17.99 6.21
N VAL A 226 2.37 -18.89 5.32
CA VAL A 226 3.23 -19.46 4.26
C VAL A 226 3.70 -18.36 3.31
N GLY A 227 2.82 -17.43 2.95
CA GLY A 227 3.17 -16.26 2.15
C GLY A 227 4.29 -15.42 2.77
N LEU A 228 4.30 -15.24 4.09
CA LEU A 228 5.34 -14.45 4.78
C LEU A 228 6.75 -15.03 4.56
N ILE A 229 6.90 -16.35 4.51
CA ILE A 229 8.19 -17.02 4.20
C ILE A 229 8.72 -16.52 2.85
N TRP A 230 7.86 -16.50 1.82
CA TRP A 230 8.22 -16.09 0.47
C TRP A 230 8.61 -14.62 0.37
N THR A 231 8.15 -13.78 1.30
CA THR A 231 8.56 -12.37 1.33
C THR A 231 10.00 -12.15 1.82
N TYR A 232 10.69 -13.16 2.35
CA TYR A 232 12.09 -13.01 2.81
C TYR A 232 13.02 -14.08 2.24
N TRP A 233 12.45 -15.16 1.70
CA TRP A 233 13.18 -16.14 0.92
C TRP A 233 13.81 -15.55 -0.35
N ASP A 234 13.39 -14.35 -0.75
CA ASP A 234 13.99 -13.69 -1.88
C ASP A 234 15.50 -13.57 -1.75
N GLY A 235 16.10 -13.48 -0.55
CA GLY A 235 17.53 -13.29 -0.32
C GLY A 235 18.49 -14.49 -0.55
N SER A 236 17.99 -15.73 -0.67
CA SER A 236 18.82 -16.95 -0.65
C SER A 236 19.75 -17.12 -1.87
N PRO A 237 20.92 -17.77 -1.78
CA PRO A 237 21.75 -18.11 -2.95
C PRO A 237 21.05 -19.07 -3.93
N SER A 238 20.04 -19.81 -3.47
CA SER A 238 19.18 -20.69 -4.29
C SER A 238 17.91 -19.97 -4.79
N PHE A 239 17.90 -18.65 -4.77
CA PHE A 239 16.77 -17.80 -5.15
C PHE A 239 16.49 -17.83 -6.66
N ASP A 240 15.25 -18.13 -7.01
CA ASP A 240 14.67 -17.93 -8.33
C ASP A 240 13.48 -16.97 -8.19
N ALA A 241 13.68 -15.70 -8.58
CA ALA A 241 12.67 -14.64 -8.42
C ALA A 241 11.30 -15.02 -9.01
N PRO A 242 11.21 -15.55 -10.25
CA PRO A 242 9.98 -16.14 -10.78
C PRO A 242 9.27 -17.15 -9.86
N VAL A 243 10.01 -18.06 -9.21
CA VAL A 243 9.42 -19.06 -8.31
C VAL A 243 8.86 -18.41 -7.06
N VAL A 244 9.59 -17.45 -6.48
CA VAL A 244 9.13 -16.71 -5.28
C VAL A 244 7.88 -15.89 -5.59
N VAL A 245 7.88 -15.14 -6.70
CA VAL A 245 6.70 -14.38 -7.16
C VAL A 245 5.50 -15.30 -7.34
N LYS A 246 5.70 -16.45 -7.97
CA LYS A 246 4.64 -17.43 -8.22
C LYS A 246 4.10 -18.02 -6.93
N CYS A 247 4.96 -18.45 -6.01
CA CYS A 247 4.55 -19.01 -4.72
C CYS A 247 3.83 -17.98 -3.85
N LEU A 248 4.34 -16.75 -3.79
CA LEU A 248 3.68 -15.64 -3.09
C LEU A 248 2.31 -15.32 -3.69
N GLY A 249 2.22 -15.31 -5.03
CA GLY A 249 0.96 -15.14 -5.74
C GLY A 249 -0.07 -16.23 -5.41
N TYR A 250 0.35 -17.50 -5.40
CA TYR A 250 -0.51 -18.62 -5.02
C TYR A 250 -0.94 -18.55 -3.55
N CYS A 251 -0.07 -18.15 -2.62
CA CYS A 251 -0.46 -17.94 -1.22
C CYS A 251 -1.56 -16.87 -1.09
N ILE A 252 -1.47 -15.78 -1.86
CA ILE A 252 -2.48 -14.71 -1.87
C ILE A 252 -3.81 -15.23 -2.44
N GLU A 253 -3.79 -15.95 -3.57
CA GLU A 253 -5.02 -16.52 -4.16
C GLU A 253 -5.67 -17.56 -3.24
N LEU A 254 -4.88 -18.43 -2.61
CA LEU A 254 -5.35 -19.40 -1.62
C LEU A 254 -5.98 -18.70 -0.41
N ALA A 255 -5.39 -17.62 0.10
CA ALA A 255 -5.97 -16.85 1.19
C ALA A 255 -7.28 -16.15 0.78
N ARG A 256 -7.32 -15.50 -0.39
CA ARG A 256 -8.50 -14.80 -0.95
C ARG A 256 -9.71 -15.71 -1.11
N HIS A 257 -9.50 -17.02 -1.31
CA HIS A 257 -10.61 -17.97 -1.36
C HIS A 257 -11.39 -18.05 -0.05
N PHE A 258 -10.73 -17.82 1.10
CA PHE A 258 -11.29 -18.03 2.43
C PHE A 258 -11.60 -16.74 3.18
N THR A 259 -10.91 -15.65 2.88
CA THR A 259 -11.05 -14.37 3.58
C THR A 259 -11.16 -13.21 2.58
N PRO A 260 -12.03 -12.21 2.86
CA PRO A 260 -12.05 -10.98 2.07
C PRO A 260 -10.77 -10.15 2.24
N GLY A 261 -10.00 -10.39 3.30
CA GLY A 261 -8.68 -9.82 3.53
C GLY A 261 -8.38 -9.48 4.97
N ASN A 262 -7.09 -9.23 5.25
CA ASN A 262 -6.57 -8.78 6.54
C ASN A 262 -5.24 -8.03 6.31
N ASP A 263 -4.68 -7.45 7.39
CA ASP A 263 -3.46 -6.64 7.31
C ASP A 263 -2.23 -7.45 6.84
N ILE A 264 -2.17 -8.76 7.12
CA ILE A 264 -1.09 -9.63 6.62
C ILE A 264 -1.23 -9.87 5.12
N MET A 265 -2.44 -10.14 4.62
CA MET A 265 -2.69 -10.28 3.18
C MET A 265 -2.35 -9.00 2.43
N LEU A 266 -2.63 -7.82 3.03
CA LEU A 266 -2.21 -6.53 2.49
C LEU A 266 -0.67 -6.42 2.43
N TYR A 267 0.03 -6.85 3.47
CA TYR A 267 1.49 -6.91 3.49
C TYR A 267 2.03 -7.84 2.38
N LEU A 268 1.42 -9.01 2.17
CA LEU A 268 1.82 -9.93 1.09
C LEU A 268 1.60 -9.31 -0.30
N CYS A 269 0.48 -8.62 -0.53
CA CYS A 269 0.21 -7.93 -1.79
C CYS A 269 1.25 -6.84 -2.07
N TYR A 270 1.56 -6.02 -1.06
CA TYR A 270 2.64 -5.04 -1.13
C TYR A 270 3.99 -5.68 -1.48
N ARG A 271 4.35 -6.78 -0.82
CA ARG A 271 5.62 -7.48 -1.09
C ARG A 271 5.65 -8.11 -2.49
N ARG A 272 4.52 -8.62 -2.98
CA ARG A 272 4.42 -9.16 -4.34
C ARG A 272 4.78 -8.13 -5.39
N VAL A 273 4.41 -6.87 -5.21
CA VAL A 273 4.81 -5.77 -6.12
C VAL A 273 6.33 -5.60 -6.13
N THR A 274 6.95 -5.52 -4.95
CA THR A 274 8.41 -5.34 -4.84
C THR A 274 9.22 -6.53 -5.36
N THR A 275 8.69 -7.75 -5.26
CA THR A 275 9.37 -8.93 -5.79
C THR A 275 9.13 -9.09 -7.30
N GLU A 276 7.94 -8.72 -7.79
CA GLU A 276 7.63 -8.75 -9.23
C GLU A 276 8.51 -7.77 -10.03
N SER A 277 8.89 -6.61 -9.46
CA SER A 277 9.77 -5.67 -10.15
C SER A 277 11.17 -6.23 -10.41
N LEU A 278 11.62 -7.21 -9.61
CA LEU A 278 12.86 -7.96 -9.84
C LEU A 278 12.77 -8.93 -11.03
N VAL A 279 11.57 -9.18 -11.56
CA VAL A 279 11.32 -10.10 -12.68
C VAL A 279 10.96 -9.32 -13.94
N SER A 280 9.98 -8.42 -13.85
CA SER A 280 9.45 -7.70 -15.02
C SER A 280 9.88 -6.24 -15.11
N GLY A 281 10.65 -5.74 -14.14
CA GLY A 281 11.16 -4.37 -14.10
C GLY A 281 10.17 -3.39 -13.49
N ASP A 282 10.67 -2.26 -13.01
CA ASP A 282 9.85 -1.30 -12.25
C ASP A 282 8.79 -0.61 -13.11
N ALA A 283 9.02 -0.49 -14.42
CA ALA A 283 8.05 0.05 -15.38
C ALA A 283 7.02 -0.98 -15.89
N GLY A 284 7.18 -2.25 -15.52
CA GLY A 284 6.38 -3.38 -16.02
C GLY A 284 4.87 -3.22 -15.76
N LEU A 285 4.04 -3.66 -16.71
CA LEU A 285 2.58 -3.64 -16.56
C LEU A 285 2.12 -4.53 -15.39
N THR A 286 2.79 -5.67 -15.19
CA THR A 286 2.45 -6.61 -14.10
C THR A 286 2.65 -5.98 -12.73
N CYS A 287 3.76 -5.27 -12.51
CA CYS A 287 4.00 -4.47 -11.29
C CYS A 287 2.85 -3.51 -11.02
N TRP A 288 2.43 -2.75 -12.04
CA TRP A 288 1.34 -1.78 -11.93
C TRP A 288 0.00 -2.45 -11.58
N ARG A 289 -0.31 -3.60 -12.19
CA ARG A 289 -1.53 -4.38 -11.91
C ARG A 289 -1.57 -4.88 -10.47
N TYR A 290 -0.48 -5.50 -9.98
CA TYR A 290 -0.42 -5.96 -8.60
C TYR A 290 -0.47 -4.80 -7.59
N PHE A 291 0.08 -3.65 -7.95
CA PHE A 291 -0.02 -2.47 -7.11
C PHE A 291 -1.46 -1.94 -7.04
N ALA A 292 -2.18 -1.92 -8.17
CA ALA A 292 -3.60 -1.58 -8.19
C ALA A 292 -4.45 -2.53 -7.34
N GLU A 293 -4.18 -3.84 -7.36
CA GLU A 293 -4.82 -4.81 -6.47
C GLU A 293 -4.51 -4.53 -4.99
N THR A 294 -3.27 -4.13 -4.68
CA THR A 294 -2.85 -3.76 -3.31
C THR A 294 -3.63 -2.53 -2.81
N VAL A 295 -3.77 -1.51 -3.65
CA VAL A 295 -4.56 -0.30 -3.34
C VAL A 295 -6.05 -0.62 -3.19
N ALA A 296 -6.59 -1.49 -4.05
CA ALA A 296 -7.97 -1.94 -3.94
C ALA A 296 -8.22 -2.67 -2.61
N LEU A 297 -7.32 -3.57 -2.20
CA LEU A 297 -7.41 -4.24 -0.90
C LEU A 297 -7.28 -3.26 0.27
N LEU A 298 -6.32 -2.33 0.21
CA LEU A 298 -6.13 -1.31 1.26
C LEU A 298 -7.39 -0.48 1.47
N THR A 299 -8.02 -0.03 0.38
CA THR A 299 -9.23 0.79 0.42
C THR A 299 -10.46 -0.01 0.81
N PHE A 300 -10.57 -1.26 0.35
CA PHE A 300 -11.60 -2.21 0.78
C PHE A 300 -11.53 -2.51 2.29
N LEU A 301 -10.32 -2.61 2.87
CA LEU A 301 -10.14 -2.77 4.31
C LEU A 301 -10.32 -1.46 5.10
N GLY A 302 -10.63 -0.35 4.43
CA GLY A 302 -10.83 0.96 5.05
C GLY A 302 -9.56 1.60 5.60
N ARG A 303 -8.37 1.06 5.27
CA ARG A 303 -7.12 1.50 5.92
C ARG A 303 -6.66 2.89 5.53
N HIS A 304 -7.11 3.40 4.37
CA HIS A 304 -6.90 4.77 3.90
C HIS A 304 -7.59 5.86 4.74
N VAL A 305 -8.55 5.49 5.59
CA VAL A 305 -9.27 6.43 6.44
C VAL A 305 -8.96 6.15 7.90
N GLY A 306 -8.71 7.20 8.67
CA GLY A 306 -8.53 7.13 10.11
C GLY A 306 -8.85 8.45 10.77
N SER A 307 -9.23 8.41 12.04
CA SER A 307 -9.37 9.59 12.89
C SER A 307 -8.20 9.67 13.86
N GLU A 308 -7.78 10.88 14.21
CA GLU A 308 -6.91 11.10 15.36
C GLU A 308 -7.71 10.81 16.64
N ASP A 309 -7.30 9.79 17.37
CA ASP A 309 -7.84 9.45 18.68
C ASP A 309 -6.86 9.94 19.75
N THR A 310 -7.30 10.91 20.57
CA THR A 310 -6.49 11.45 21.68
C THR A 310 -6.18 10.41 22.75
N ASN A 311 -6.96 9.31 22.80
CA ASN A 311 -6.75 8.18 23.70
C ASN A 311 -6.09 6.99 22.98
N TYR A 312 -5.50 7.21 21.81
CA TYR A 312 -4.87 6.15 21.03
C TYR A 312 -3.80 5.42 21.85
N MET A 313 -4.03 4.12 22.06
CA MET A 313 -3.08 3.21 22.67
C MET A 313 -2.48 2.29 21.61
N PRO A 314 -1.17 2.42 21.31
CA PRO A 314 -0.55 1.57 20.29
C PRO A 314 -0.45 0.11 20.76
N SER A 315 -0.60 -0.79 19.80
CA SER A 315 -0.24 -2.21 19.92
C SER A 315 0.54 -2.63 18.68
N LEU A 316 1.16 -3.82 18.73
CA LEU A 316 1.86 -4.35 17.56
C LEU A 316 0.96 -4.40 16.30
N CYS A 317 -0.31 -4.79 16.48
CA CYS A 317 -1.29 -4.88 15.41
C CYS A 317 -1.63 -3.49 14.83
N SER A 318 -1.92 -2.50 15.69
CA SER A 318 -2.30 -1.16 15.23
C SER A 318 -1.14 -0.42 14.57
N GLU A 319 0.08 -0.54 15.11
CA GLU A 319 1.27 0.06 14.51
C GLU A 319 1.69 -0.66 13.24
N HIS A 320 1.60 -1.98 13.15
CA HIS A 320 1.83 -2.69 11.88
C HIS A 320 0.88 -2.19 10.79
N ARG A 321 -0.41 -2.02 11.10
CA ARG A 321 -1.41 -1.47 10.18
C ARG A 321 -1.03 -0.08 9.68
N ARG A 322 -0.63 0.83 10.58
CA ARG A 322 -0.16 2.18 10.20
C ARG A 322 1.08 2.10 9.31
N ARG A 323 2.04 1.21 9.63
CA ARG A 323 3.27 1.03 8.85
C ARG A 323 3.00 0.47 7.45
N ILE A 324 2.18 -0.56 7.29
CA ILE A 324 1.87 -1.11 5.95
C ILE A 324 1.09 -0.10 5.11
N THR A 325 0.14 0.61 5.73
CA THR A 325 -0.64 1.67 5.07
C THR A 325 0.27 2.80 4.57
N ALA A 326 1.19 3.25 5.41
CA ALA A 326 2.23 4.22 5.07
C ALA A 326 3.15 3.72 3.94
N ARG A 327 3.59 2.45 3.99
CA ARG A 327 4.43 1.84 2.95
C ARG A 327 3.73 1.78 1.58
N VAL A 328 2.45 1.42 1.54
CA VAL A 328 1.66 1.39 0.30
C VAL A 328 1.52 2.80 -0.28
N PHE A 329 1.25 3.81 0.55
CA PHE A 329 1.21 5.20 0.10
C PHE A 329 2.57 5.65 -0.47
N ASN A 330 3.67 5.30 0.20
CA ASN A 330 5.03 5.64 -0.26
C ASN A 330 5.34 4.99 -1.61
N ILE A 331 5.06 3.68 -1.78
CA ILE A 331 5.32 2.99 -3.05
C ILE A 331 4.51 3.59 -4.20
N ASP A 332 3.26 4.02 -3.98
CA ASP A 332 2.49 4.72 -5.02
C ASP A 332 3.30 5.91 -5.58
N LYS A 333 3.87 6.73 -4.69
CA LYS A 333 4.66 7.90 -5.11
C LYS A 333 5.98 7.54 -5.74
N VAL A 334 6.61 6.45 -5.33
CA VAL A 334 7.82 5.94 -5.99
C VAL A 334 7.50 5.50 -7.42
N LEU A 335 6.48 4.67 -7.62
CA LEU A 335 6.07 4.17 -8.93
C LEU A 335 5.64 5.29 -9.87
N VAL A 336 4.88 6.27 -9.37
CA VAL A 336 4.44 7.44 -10.13
C VAL A 336 5.64 8.30 -10.54
N SER A 337 6.57 8.56 -9.62
CA SER A 337 7.77 9.36 -9.92
C SER A 337 8.68 8.69 -10.94
N PHE A 338 8.71 7.36 -10.92
CA PHE A 338 9.49 6.56 -11.87
C PHE A 338 8.87 6.55 -13.27
N THR A 339 7.54 6.34 -13.35
CA THR A 339 6.86 6.08 -14.63
C THR A 339 6.16 7.29 -15.25
N GLY A 340 5.90 8.34 -14.47
CA GLY A 340 5.07 9.48 -14.86
C GLY A 340 3.56 9.16 -14.99
N ARG A 341 3.11 7.97 -14.56
CA ARG A 341 1.69 7.58 -14.58
C ARG A 341 0.91 8.25 -13.44
N PRO A 342 -0.42 8.47 -13.56
CA PRO A 342 -1.20 9.04 -12.47
C PRO A 342 -1.16 8.20 -11.18
N PRO A 343 -1.17 8.83 -10.00
CA PRO A 343 -1.22 8.12 -8.71
C PRO A 343 -2.55 7.38 -8.51
N LEU A 344 -2.50 6.23 -7.83
CA LEU A 344 -3.69 5.46 -7.42
C LEU A 344 -4.21 5.88 -6.05
N LEU A 345 -3.36 6.48 -5.22
CA LEU A 345 -3.74 7.05 -3.93
C LEU A 345 -3.55 8.56 -3.98
N SER A 346 -4.47 9.35 -3.44
CA SER A 346 -4.27 10.79 -3.29
C SER A 346 -4.37 11.16 -1.82
N ARG A 347 -3.49 12.04 -1.34
CA ARG A 347 -3.57 12.59 0.03
C ARG A 347 -4.93 13.23 0.32
N ARG A 348 -5.68 13.64 -0.71
CA ARG A 348 -7.02 14.26 -0.58
C ARG A 348 -8.08 13.27 -0.08
N PHE A 349 -7.83 11.97 -0.25
CA PHE A 349 -8.72 10.88 0.17
C PHE A 349 -8.03 9.91 1.13
N PHE A 350 -6.88 10.31 1.68
CA PHE A 350 -6.06 9.47 2.54
C PHE A 350 -5.78 10.22 3.84
N SER A 351 -6.32 9.71 4.94
CA SER A 351 -6.30 10.35 6.27
C SER A 351 -5.70 9.45 7.34
N SER A 352 -5.12 8.32 6.97
CA SER A 352 -4.50 7.37 7.90
C SER A 352 -3.38 8.04 8.70
N PRO A 353 -3.40 7.94 10.04
CA PRO A 353 -2.33 8.48 10.88
C PRO A 353 -0.97 7.84 10.57
N LEU A 354 0.10 8.64 10.64
CA LEU A 354 1.46 8.14 10.49
C LEU A 354 1.83 7.18 11.64
N PRO A 355 2.63 6.12 11.36
CA PRO A 355 3.09 5.19 12.40
C PRO A 355 4.00 5.89 13.41
N LEU A 356 3.87 5.56 14.70
CA LEU A 356 4.71 6.11 15.75
C LEU A 356 6.11 5.50 15.71
N ASP A 357 7.12 6.25 16.17
CA ASP A 357 8.49 5.75 16.24
C ASP A 357 8.75 4.82 17.44
N LEU A 358 8.01 3.72 17.47
CA LEU A 358 8.08 2.67 18.48
C LEU A 358 8.79 1.43 17.94
N THR A 359 9.69 0.86 18.74
CA THR A 359 10.40 -0.37 18.38
C THR A 359 9.48 -1.57 18.49
N ASP A 360 9.75 -2.62 17.72
CA ASP A 360 8.94 -3.84 17.78
C ASP A 360 9.02 -4.55 19.13
N LEU A 361 10.21 -4.56 19.74
CA LEU A 361 10.40 -5.08 21.08
C LEU A 361 9.55 -4.32 22.11
N CYS A 362 9.40 -3.00 21.94
CA CYS A 362 8.51 -2.21 22.78
C CYS A 362 7.05 -2.60 22.57
N LEU A 363 6.61 -2.80 21.33
CA LEU A 363 5.23 -3.20 21.01
C LEU A 363 4.89 -4.64 21.44
N GLU A 364 5.91 -5.47 21.64
CA GLU A 364 5.80 -6.82 22.21
C GLU A 364 5.85 -6.84 23.75
N SER A 365 6.16 -5.70 24.38
CA SER A 365 6.23 -5.56 25.84
C SER A 365 4.85 -5.32 26.47
N ASP A 366 4.81 -5.14 27.79
CA ASP A 366 3.59 -4.82 28.52
C ASP A 366 3.09 -3.38 28.22
N GLN A 367 1.82 -3.12 28.53
CA GLN A 367 1.20 -1.83 28.26
C GLN A 367 1.85 -0.65 28.98
N ALA A 368 2.47 -0.83 30.15
CA ALA A 368 3.13 0.28 30.85
C ALA A 368 4.40 0.70 30.12
N THR A 369 5.19 -0.28 29.65
CA THR A 369 6.36 -0.05 28.79
C THR A 369 5.98 0.70 27.50
N ILE A 370 4.89 0.29 26.85
CA ILE A 370 4.39 0.97 25.65
C ILE A 370 3.98 2.41 25.95
N ARG A 371 3.23 2.66 27.04
CA ARG A 371 2.81 4.02 27.44
C ARG A 371 4.00 4.92 27.71
N HIS A 372 5.03 4.43 28.40
CA HIS A 372 6.25 5.18 28.65
C HIS A 372 6.94 5.57 27.35
N ALA A 373 7.10 4.62 26.42
CA ALA A 373 7.74 4.89 25.13
C ALA A 373 6.96 5.91 24.29
N VAL A 374 5.63 5.95 24.38
CA VAL A 374 4.81 6.98 23.73
C VAL A 374 5.06 8.37 24.31
N GLN A 375 5.27 8.48 25.63
CA GLN A 375 5.56 9.76 26.30
C GLN A 375 6.95 10.33 25.94
N GLU A 376 7.87 9.48 25.49
CA GLU A 376 9.21 9.89 25.03
C GLU A 376 9.25 10.35 23.57
N LEU A 377 8.11 10.29 22.86
CA LEU A 377 8.02 10.77 21.49
C LEU A 377 7.87 12.30 21.48
N ASP A 378 8.49 12.94 20.49
CA ASP A 378 8.31 14.35 20.23
C ASP A 378 6.92 14.66 19.64
N SER A 379 6.61 15.94 19.45
CA SER A 379 5.35 16.39 18.85
C SER A 379 5.12 15.87 17.43
N ASN A 380 6.19 15.47 16.75
CA ASN A 380 6.16 14.88 15.42
C ASN A 380 6.17 13.36 15.47
N GLY A 381 6.00 12.72 16.63
CA GLY A 381 5.93 11.26 16.81
C GLY A 381 7.25 10.51 16.60
N PHE A 382 8.38 11.22 16.58
CA PHE A 382 9.72 10.63 16.56
C PHE A 382 10.27 10.45 17.96
N ARG A 383 11.17 9.48 18.13
CA ARG A 383 11.91 9.33 19.38
C ARG A 383 13.06 10.34 19.43
N HIS A 384 13.26 11.01 20.57
CA HIS A 384 14.35 11.98 20.75
C HIS A 384 15.75 11.36 20.69
N VAL A 385 15.92 10.16 21.23
CA VAL A 385 17.22 9.48 21.36
C VAL A 385 17.09 8.06 20.88
N GLY A 386 17.91 7.65 19.92
CA GLY A 386 17.95 6.25 19.56
C GLY A 386 18.64 5.96 18.24
N ASP A 387 18.92 4.68 18.08
CA ASP A 387 19.39 4.11 16.84
C ASP A 387 18.29 4.14 15.76
N LEU A 388 18.67 4.27 14.49
CA LEU A 388 17.73 4.30 13.37
C LEU A 388 16.96 2.97 13.28
N LYS A 389 15.62 3.02 13.33
CA LYS A 389 14.74 1.85 13.21
C LYS A 389 13.81 1.95 12.01
N GLY A 390 13.19 0.82 11.64
CA GLY A 390 12.23 0.75 10.54
C GLY A 390 11.03 1.67 10.72
N SER A 391 10.58 1.88 11.96
CA SER A 391 9.50 2.83 12.29
C SER A 391 9.87 4.28 11.94
N SER A 392 11.05 4.74 12.36
CA SER A 392 11.56 6.09 12.08
C SER A 392 11.67 6.31 10.56
N MET A 393 12.20 5.32 9.85
CA MET A 393 12.36 5.37 8.39
C MET A 393 11.02 5.45 7.66
N VAL A 394 10.05 4.59 7.99
CA VAL A 394 8.72 4.61 7.35
C VAL A 394 8.04 5.95 7.60
N ARG A 395 8.11 6.47 8.84
CA ARG A 395 7.53 7.75 9.21
C ARG A 395 8.14 8.92 8.41
N ALA A 396 9.47 9.02 8.38
CA ALA A 396 10.18 10.08 7.64
C ALA A 396 9.86 10.03 6.14
N ARG A 397 9.93 8.84 5.52
CA ARG A 397 9.61 8.65 4.10
C ARG A 397 8.15 9.01 3.80
N SER A 398 7.22 8.74 4.70
CA SER A 398 5.83 9.16 4.51
C SER A 398 5.65 10.66 4.55
N GLN A 399 6.30 11.38 5.46
CA GLN A 399 6.26 12.85 5.44
C GLN A 399 6.80 13.41 4.12
N ILE A 400 7.89 12.84 3.59
CA ILE A 400 8.42 13.19 2.27
C ILE A 400 7.41 12.84 1.16
N ALA A 401 6.78 11.67 1.23
CA ALA A 401 5.83 11.20 0.22
C ALA A 401 4.55 12.05 0.15
N TYR A 402 4.06 12.61 1.27
CA TYR A 402 2.93 13.54 1.25
C TYR A 402 3.23 14.82 0.47
N ILE A 403 4.46 15.35 0.60
CA ILE A 403 4.92 16.49 -0.19
C ILE A 403 5.08 16.08 -1.66
N LYS A 404 5.62 14.89 -1.90
CA LYS A 404 5.77 14.32 -3.25
C LYS A 404 4.43 14.18 -3.96
N ASP A 405 3.40 13.71 -3.27
CA ASP A 405 2.04 13.58 -3.81
C ASP A 405 1.49 14.92 -4.33
N GLU A 406 1.67 16.00 -3.55
CA GLU A 406 1.24 17.34 -3.97
C GLU A 406 2.00 17.83 -5.21
N LEU A 407 3.31 17.57 -5.27
CA LEU A 407 4.13 17.92 -6.44
C LEU A 407 3.71 17.12 -7.69
N LEU A 408 3.41 15.83 -7.52
CA LEU A 408 2.95 14.97 -8.60
C LEU A 408 1.55 15.37 -9.09
N GLU A 409 0.64 15.76 -8.17
CA GLU A 409 -0.68 16.32 -8.53
C GLU A 409 -0.50 17.55 -9.43
N ILE A 410 0.40 18.47 -9.07
CA ILE A 410 0.68 19.66 -9.88
C ILE A 410 1.34 19.29 -11.21
N ALA A 411 2.32 18.40 -11.21
CA ALA A 411 3.10 18.04 -12.38
C ALA A 411 2.30 17.33 -13.47
N LEU A 412 1.34 16.50 -13.06
CA LEU A 412 0.55 15.62 -13.93
C LEU A 412 -0.85 16.15 -14.25
N ALA A 413 -1.34 17.17 -13.55
CA ALA A 413 -2.67 17.70 -13.81
C ALA A 413 -2.74 18.48 -15.14
N ASN A 414 -3.82 18.26 -15.89
CA ASN A 414 -4.07 18.94 -17.16
C ASN A 414 -4.40 20.44 -17.00
N SER A 415 -4.89 20.86 -15.84
CA SER A 415 -5.37 22.23 -15.63
C SER A 415 -5.31 22.65 -14.15
N VAL A 416 -4.11 22.90 -13.64
CA VAL A 416 -3.93 23.52 -12.31
C VAL A 416 -3.38 24.92 -12.51
N LYS A 417 -4.12 25.93 -12.00
CA LYS A 417 -3.60 27.28 -11.84
C LYS A 417 -2.70 27.28 -10.61
N ILE A 418 -1.47 26.79 -10.76
CA ILE A 418 -0.47 26.84 -9.71
C ILE A 418 0.23 28.21 -9.76
N THR A 419 0.44 28.82 -8.60
CA THR A 419 1.19 30.09 -8.52
C THR A 419 2.64 29.81 -8.11
N PHE A 420 3.51 30.78 -8.38
CA PHE A 420 4.89 30.74 -7.92
C PHE A 420 4.98 30.59 -6.40
N GLU A 421 4.23 31.40 -5.67
CA GLU A 421 4.22 31.43 -4.21
C GLU A 421 3.82 30.07 -3.65
N SER A 422 2.90 29.37 -4.32
CA SER A 422 2.47 28.03 -3.93
C SER A 422 3.61 27.01 -4.04
N LEU A 423 4.37 27.03 -5.15
CA LEU A 423 5.52 26.13 -5.32
C LEU A 423 6.68 26.47 -4.37
N THR A 424 6.95 27.75 -4.14
CA THR A 424 7.97 28.20 -3.19
C THR A 424 7.61 27.81 -1.75
N GLU A 425 6.33 27.86 -1.37
CA GLU A 425 5.90 27.36 -0.05
C GLU A 425 6.06 25.83 0.05
N ILE A 426 5.75 25.08 -1.01
CA ILE A 426 5.97 23.63 -1.03
C ILE A 426 7.48 23.32 -0.89
N LYS A 427 8.36 24.07 -1.57
CA LYS A 427 9.83 23.95 -1.42
C LYS A 427 10.27 24.21 0.01
N ALA A 428 9.88 25.35 0.58
CA ALA A 428 10.24 25.72 1.95
C ALA A 428 9.70 24.72 2.98
N ARG A 429 8.53 24.12 2.73
CA ARG A 429 8.01 23.03 3.55
C ARG A 429 8.81 21.74 3.39
N ALA A 430 9.26 21.40 2.18
CA ALA A 430 10.12 20.24 1.96
C ALA A 430 11.46 20.36 2.71
N GLU A 431 12.08 21.53 2.68
CA GLU A 431 13.31 21.86 3.42
C GLU A 431 13.07 21.77 4.93
N ARG A 432 12.07 22.49 5.47
CA ARG A 432 11.72 22.45 6.90
C ARG A 432 11.40 21.05 7.42
N THR A 433 10.67 20.25 6.65
CA THR A 433 10.34 18.87 7.04
C THR A 433 11.61 18.04 7.20
N TYR A 434 12.54 18.11 6.25
CA TYR A 434 13.79 17.35 6.32
C TYR A 434 14.69 17.84 7.46
N GLU A 435 14.80 19.16 7.66
CA GLU A 435 15.56 19.78 8.76
C GLU A 435 15.02 19.42 10.15
N SER A 436 13.72 19.14 10.25
CA SER A 436 13.08 18.73 11.50
C SER A 436 13.35 17.27 11.89
N PHE A 437 13.94 16.46 11.00
CA PHE A 437 14.17 15.05 11.29
C PHE A 437 15.29 14.87 12.34
N PRO A 438 15.12 13.91 13.27
CA PRO A 438 16.17 13.52 14.20
C PRO A 438 17.50 13.17 13.51
N ALA A 439 18.61 13.48 14.18
CA ALA A 439 19.96 13.31 13.63
C ALA A 439 20.28 11.87 13.15
N ASN A 440 19.63 10.86 13.74
CA ASN A 440 19.81 9.46 13.35
C ASN A 440 19.22 9.12 11.95
N LEU A 441 18.41 10.01 11.36
CA LEU A 441 17.84 9.90 10.00
C LEU A 441 18.64 10.70 8.95
N ILE A 442 19.58 11.54 9.38
CA ILE A 442 20.35 12.42 8.51
C ILE A 442 21.61 11.71 8.03
N HIS A 443 21.81 11.65 6.71
CA HIS A 443 23.02 11.09 6.11
C HIS A 443 24.22 12.02 6.33
N ARG A 444 25.36 11.46 6.68
CA ARG A 444 26.64 12.19 6.73
C ARG A 444 27.62 11.62 5.68
N PRO A 445 28.35 12.47 4.95
CA PRO A 445 29.24 12.02 3.87
C PRO A 445 30.36 11.06 4.30
N ASP A 446 30.77 11.13 5.57
CA ASP A 446 31.88 10.37 6.17
C ASP A 446 31.46 9.01 6.75
N GLU A 447 30.18 8.65 6.72
CA GLU A 447 29.70 7.40 7.33
C GLU A 447 30.35 6.13 6.76
N LEU A 448 30.71 6.15 5.47
CA LEU A 448 31.37 5.02 4.81
C LEU A 448 32.88 4.99 5.04
N ASP A 449 33.47 6.02 5.63
CA ASP A 449 34.90 6.02 5.98
C ASP A 449 35.17 5.12 7.20
N ASP A 450 34.13 4.90 8.03
CA ASP A 450 34.15 3.93 9.12
C ASP A 450 33.97 2.49 8.59
N PRO A 451 34.97 1.60 8.76
CA PRO A 451 34.89 0.22 8.29
C PRO A 451 33.80 -0.58 9.03
N ASP A 452 33.49 -0.22 10.27
CA ASP A 452 32.55 -0.93 11.15
C ASP A 452 31.12 -0.35 11.08
N CYS A 453 30.87 0.58 10.16
CA CYS A 453 29.57 1.22 10.06
C CYS A 453 28.45 0.25 9.67
N ASP A 454 27.25 0.50 10.21
CA ASP A 454 26.05 -0.26 9.88
C ASP A 454 25.53 0.14 8.49
N VAL A 455 25.96 -0.60 7.47
CA VAL A 455 25.64 -0.34 6.06
C VAL A 455 24.14 -0.26 5.77
N GLN A 456 23.29 -0.97 6.52
CA GLN A 456 21.83 -0.89 6.34
C GLN A 456 21.28 0.47 6.79
N LYS A 457 21.86 1.06 7.84
CA LYS A 457 21.50 2.40 8.31
C LYS A 457 22.01 3.48 7.37
N VAL A 458 23.25 3.34 6.90
CA VAL A 458 23.81 4.26 5.89
C VAL A 458 22.93 4.26 4.64
N TYR A 459 22.57 3.08 4.12
CA TYR A 459 21.64 2.95 3.00
C TYR A 459 20.30 3.67 3.27
N SER A 460 19.72 3.45 4.45
CA SER A 460 18.43 4.04 4.82
C SER A 460 18.49 5.58 4.85
N ARG A 461 19.57 6.15 5.37
CA ARG A 461 19.80 7.61 5.40
C ARG A 461 20.02 8.18 4.01
N ILE A 462 20.81 7.50 3.17
CA ILE A 462 21.01 7.88 1.77
C ILE A 462 19.67 7.88 1.04
N LEU A 463 18.84 6.85 1.22
CA LEU A 463 17.52 6.76 0.59
C LEU A 463 16.59 7.90 1.03
N ILE A 464 16.53 8.23 2.33
CA ILE A 464 15.74 9.36 2.83
C ILE A 464 16.24 10.68 2.20
N ARG A 465 17.56 10.88 2.11
CA ARG A 465 18.15 12.05 1.46
C ARG A 465 17.80 12.11 -0.03
N LEU A 466 17.90 11.00 -0.76
CA LEU A 466 17.55 10.91 -2.18
C LEU A 466 16.08 11.23 -2.44
N GLU A 467 15.17 10.71 -1.63
CA GLU A 467 13.73 11.00 -1.77
C GLU A 467 13.40 12.48 -1.50
N HIS A 468 14.06 13.08 -0.51
CA HIS A 468 13.96 14.52 -0.25
C HIS A 468 14.53 15.35 -1.41
N MET A 469 15.73 15.00 -1.92
CA MET A 469 16.32 15.66 -3.09
C MET A 469 15.44 15.55 -4.33
N GLN A 470 14.78 14.41 -4.54
CA GLN A 470 13.85 14.24 -5.65
C GLN A 470 12.63 15.17 -5.56
N ASN A 471 12.12 15.46 -4.35
CA ASN A 471 11.08 16.48 -4.18
C ASN A 471 11.59 17.87 -4.57
N LEU A 472 12.79 18.26 -4.14
CA LEU A 472 13.37 19.54 -4.52
C LEU A 472 13.61 19.61 -6.04
N PHE A 473 14.12 18.53 -6.64
CA PHE A 473 14.28 18.40 -8.09
C PHE A 473 12.96 18.63 -8.84
N PHE A 474 11.86 18.02 -8.38
CA PHE A 474 10.54 18.25 -8.99
C PHE A 474 10.06 19.69 -8.82
N VAL A 475 10.22 20.31 -7.64
CA VAL A 475 9.83 21.70 -7.43
C VAL A 475 10.60 22.63 -8.36
N GLU A 476 11.93 22.51 -8.43
CA GLU A 476 12.76 23.36 -9.30
C GLU A 476 12.36 23.20 -10.78
N ARG A 477 12.10 21.98 -11.23
CA ARG A 477 11.61 21.75 -12.60
C ARG A 477 10.23 22.36 -12.85
N LEU A 478 9.34 22.34 -11.86
CA LEU A 478 8.03 22.99 -11.97
C LEU A 478 8.15 24.51 -11.99
N LEU A 479 9.04 25.10 -11.19
CA LEU A 479 9.34 26.53 -11.21
C LEU A 479 9.85 26.97 -12.59
N LEU A 480 10.80 26.24 -13.17
CA LEU A 480 11.29 26.51 -14.53
C LEU A 480 10.18 26.40 -15.59
N ARG A 481 9.26 25.44 -15.45
CA ARG A 481 8.10 25.30 -16.36
C ARG A 481 7.14 26.49 -16.30
N LEU A 482 7.08 27.21 -15.19
CA LEU A 482 6.29 28.44 -15.04
C LEU A 482 7.03 29.70 -15.55
N GLY A 483 8.25 29.55 -16.09
CA GLY A 483 9.03 30.65 -16.64
C GLY A 483 9.85 31.42 -15.59
N HIS A 484 10.10 30.83 -14.41
CA HIS A 484 10.99 31.44 -13.44
C HIS A 484 12.46 31.39 -13.88
N ILE A 485 13.22 32.37 -13.40
CA ILE A 485 14.67 32.43 -13.58
C ILE A 485 15.28 31.25 -12.83
N ASP A 486 16.16 30.51 -13.52
CA ASP A 486 16.95 29.46 -12.88
C ASP A 486 17.88 30.10 -11.84
N GLU A 487 17.60 29.88 -10.55
CA GLU A 487 18.51 30.26 -9.46
C GLU A 487 19.72 29.31 -9.37
N ASN A 488 19.99 28.53 -10.41
CA ASN A 488 21.03 27.51 -10.51
C ASN A 488 20.96 26.46 -9.39
N ARG A 489 19.77 26.21 -8.84
CA ARG A 489 19.57 25.22 -7.76
C ARG A 489 19.34 23.81 -8.26
N LEU A 490 18.72 23.67 -9.44
CA LEU A 490 18.42 22.36 -10.04
C LEU A 490 19.70 21.54 -10.28
N LEU A 491 20.78 22.21 -10.69
CA LEU A 491 22.05 21.56 -11.01
C LEU A 491 22.76 20.98 -9.76
N PRO A 492 22.99 21.72 -8.67
CA PRO A 492 23.50 21.15 -7.41
C PRO A 492 22.67 19.99 -6.87
N ILE A 493 21.33 20.09 -6.91
CA ILE A 493 20.43 18.99 -6.49
C ILE A 493 20.68 17.75 -7.35
N SER A 494 20.72 17.92 -8.67
CA SER A 494 20.95 16.83 -9.63
C SER A 494 22.32 16.18 -9.43
N PHE A 495 23.36 17.00 -9.16
CA PHE A 495 24.70 16.52 -8.87
C PHE A 495 24.76 15.71 -7.57
N GLU A 496 24.05 16.15 -6.53
CA GLU A 496 23.97 15.43 -5.26
C GLU A 496 23.23 14.09 -5.43
N MET A 497 22.10 14.06 -6.15
CA MET A 497 21.36 12.83 -6.46
C MET A 497 22.25 11.79 -7.16
N VAL A 498 23.00 12.20 -8.19
CA VAL A 498 23.95 11.32 -8.88
C VAL A 498 25.07 10.87 -7.93
N THR A 499 25.63 11.79 -7.15
CA THR A 499 26.73 11.49 -6.24
C THR A 499 26.35 10.47 -5.17
N LEU A 500 25.19 10.66 -4.52
CA LEU A 500 24.69 9.75 -3.49
C LEU A 500 24.36 8.37 -4.07
N THR A 501 23.73 8.31 -5.24
CA THR A 501 23.37 7.04 -5.88
C THR A 501 24.62 6.26 -6.31
N LEU A 502 25.68 6.94 -6.75
CA LEU A 502 26.94 6.30 -7.12
C LEU A 502 27.64 5.60 -5.94
N LEU A 503 27.39 6.03 -4.68
CA LEU A 503 27.99 5.38 -3.51
C LEU A 503 27.64 3.91 -3.41
N PHE A 504 26.44 3.52 -3.84
CA PHE A 504 25.99 2.14 -3.85
C PHE A 504 26.85 1.25 -4.75
N TRP A 505 27.20 1.74 -5.94
CA TRP A 505 28.02 0.98 -6.90
C TRP A 505 29.51 1.03 -6.57
N THR A 506 30.03 2.17 -6.13
CA THR A 506 31.45 2.29 -5.77
C THR A 506 31.81 1.52 -4.50
N HIS A 507 30.83 1.23 -3.63
CA HIS A 507 30.98 0.38 -2.44
C HIS A 507 30.08 -0.87 -2.51
N GLN A 508 29.89 -1.44 -3.71
CA GLN A 508 28.97 -2.55 -3.97
C GLN A 508 29.28 -3.85 -3.21
N ASP A 509 30.50 -4.00 -2.72
CA ASP A 509 30.96 -5.07 -1.84
C ASP A 509 30.36 -4.90 -0.43
N ARG A 510 30.43 -3.69 0.13
CA ARG A 510 29.80 -3.34 1.41
C ARG A 510 28.28 -3.37 1.33
N PHE A 511 27.74 -2.88 0.22
CA PHE A 511 26.30 -2.92 -0.07
C PHE A 511 25.85 -4.24 -0.73
N SER A 512 26.63 -5.32 -0.60
CA SER A 512 26.35 -6.60 -1.27
C SER A 512 24.97 -7.16 -0.98
N GLY A 513 24.49 -6.99 0.26
CA GLY A 513 23.09 -7.25 0.60
C GLY A 513 22.17 -6.47 -0.34
N MET A 514 22.28 -5.14 -0.36
CA MET A 514 21.38 -4.20 -1.05
C MET A 514 21.47 -4.15 -2.58
N ARG A 515 22.24 -5.03 -3.23
CA ARG A 515 22.49 -4.97 -4.69
C ARG A 515 21.22 -4.96 -5.54
N ARG A 516 20.15 -5.57 -5.05
CA ARG A 516 18.86 -5.64 -5.77
C ARG A 516 18.18 -4.30 -5.92
N ASP A 517 18.48 -3.37 -5.02
CA ASP A 517 17.89 -2.04 -5.08
C ASP A 517 18.61 -1.15 -6.09
N PHE A 518 19.80 -1.55 -6.56
CA PHE A 518 20.67 -0.68 -7.34
C PHE A 518 20.02 -0.25 -8.65
N GLU A 519 19.34 -1.16 -9.33
CA GLU A 519 18.70 -0.87 -10.63
C GLU A 519 17.63 0.22 -10.49
N TRP A 520 16.71 0.07 -9.53
CA TRP A 520 15.64 1.05 -9.35
C TRP A 520 16.17 2.37 -8.77
N LEU A 521 17.16 2.33 -7.86
CA LEU A 521 17.80 3.54 -7.31
C LEU A 521 18.50 4.34 -8.41
N LEU A 522 19.23 3.64 -9.28
CA LEU A 522 19.91 4.21 -10.44
C LEU A 522 18.92 4.91 -11.36
N MET A 523 17.84 4.23 -11.73
CA MET A 523 16.85 4.75 -12.65
C MET A 523 15.94 5.83 -12.03
N ALA A 524 15.62 5.73 -10.74
CA ALA A 524 14.76 6.69 -10.05
C ALA A 524 15.47 8.02 -9.72
N PHE A 525 16.78 7.97 -9.42
CA PHE A 525 17.50 9.14 -8.89
C PHE A 525 18.67 9.59 -9.78
N ALA A 526 19.59 8.69 -10.11
CA ALA A 526 20.79 9.07 -10.86
C ALA A 526 20.52 9.34 -12.35
N ALA A 527 19.65 8.58 -13.00
CA ALA A 527 19.33 8.83 -14.42
C ALA A 527 18.70 10.21 -14.65
N PRO A 528 17.67 10.65 -13.88
CA PRO A 528 17.14 12.01 -13.99
C PRO A 528 18.18 13.11 -13.69
N GLY A 529 18.97 12.93 -12.64
CA GLY A 529 20.04 13.89 -12.28
C GLY A 529 21.14 13.94 -13.35
N GLY A 530 21.54 12.79 -13.88
CA GLY A 530 22.51 12.65 -14.97
C GLY A 530 22.04 13.36 -16.25
N GLY A 531 20.74 13.32 -16.54
CA GLY A 531 20.15 14.09 -17.64
C GLY A 531 20.37 15.61 -17.49
N ILE A 532 20.21 16.17 -16.29
CA ILE A 532 20.49 17.60 -16.03
C ILE A 532 21.99 17.89 -16.15
N LEU A 533 22.84 17.01 -15.61
CA LEU A 533 24.30 17.13 -15.74
C LEU A 533 24.75 17.12 -17.22
N CYS A 534 24.14 16.28 -18.05
CA CYS A 534 24.37 16.26 -19.49
C CYS A 534 23.96 17.59 -20.17
N LEU A 535 22.81 18.15 -19.80
CA LEU A 535 22.34 19.43 -20.32
C LEU A 535 23.31 20.56 -19.95
N GLU A 536 23.84 20.58 -18.73
CA GLU A 536 24.85 21.55 -18.31
C GLU A 536 26.14 21.44 -19.13
N LEU A 537 26.60 20.22 -19.47
CA LEU A 537 27.76 20.07 -20.35
C LEU A 537 27.49 20.57 -21.78
N LEU A 538 26.27 20.40 -22.29
CA LEU A 538 25.89 20.89 -23.62
C LEU A 538 25.66 22.41 -23.64
N ARG A 539 25.17 22.98 -22.54
CA ARG A 539 24.83 24.40 -22.41
C ARG A 539 25.33 24.92 -21.05
N PRO A 540 26.63 25.23 -20.92
CA PRO A 540 27.21 25.65 -19.65
C PRO A 540 26.59 26.95 -19.14
N THR A 541 26.13 26.94 -17.89
CA THR A 541 25.57 28.10 -17.18
C THR A 541 26.61 28.80 -16.32
N PHE A 542 27.72 28.14 -16.00
CA PHE A 542 28.85 28.70 -15.25
C PHE A 542 30.21 28.29 -15.83
N ARG A 543 31.29 28.97 -15.39
CA ARG A 543 32.68 28.65 -15.76
C ARG A 543 33.50 28.29 -14.52
N GLY A 544 34.35 27.26 -14.64
CA GLY A 544 35.19 26.80 -13.54
C GLY A 544 34.39 26.03 -12.49
N THR A 545 34.32 26.59 -11.28
CA THR A 545 33.58 26.03 -10.14
C THR A 545 32.26 26.77 -9.97
N HIS A 546 31.20 26.05 -9.61
CA HIS A 546 29.88 26.62 -9.41
C HIS A 546 29.90 27.60 -8.21
N PRO A 547 29.29 28.80 -8.32
CA PRO A 547 29.31 29.81 -7.25
C PRO A 547 28.79 29.29 -5.90
N ASP A 548 27.66 28.57 -5.92
CA ASP A 548 26.99 28.11 -4.69
C ASP A 548 27.37 26.68 -4.27
N CYS A 549 28.20 25.99 -5.07
CA CYS A 549 28.57 24.60 -4.80
C CYS A 549 30.04 24.35 -5.16
N PRO A 550 30.96 24.48 -4.18
CA PRO A 550 32.41 24.33 -4.43
C PRO A 550 32.82 22.95 -4.96
N LYS A 551 32.01 21.91 -4.70
CA LYS A 551 32.24 20.54 -5.18
C LYS A 551 31.82 20.34 -6.64
N LEU A 552 31.08 21.29 -7.21
CA LEU A 552 30.52 21.22 -8.55
C LEU A 552 31.40 22.02 -9.51
N SER A 553 32.04 21.32 -10.43
CA SER A 553 32.83 21.89 -11.53
C SER A 553 32.56 21.11 -12.81
N ARG A 554 32.93 21.66 -13.97
CA ARG A 554 32.83 20.92 -15.24
C ARG A 554 33.55 19.57 -15.18
N SER A 555 34.74 19.51 -14.57
CA SER A 555 35.49 18.25 -14.42
C SER A 555 34.78 17.27 -13.48
N ALA A 556 34.20 17.76 -12.37
CA ALA A 556 33.43 16.92 -11.46
C ALA A 556 32.18 16.34 -12.15
N ILE A 557 31.48 17.13 -12.97
CA ILE A 557 30.34 16.66 -13.77
C ILE A 557 30.78 15.52 -14.70
N ILE A 558 31.86 15.72 -15.47
CA ILE A 558 32.38 14.69 -16.38
C ILE A 558 32.73 13.40 -15.60
N GLN A 559 33.44 13.51 -14.48
CA GLN A 559 33.80 12.36 -13.65
C GLN A 559 32.57 11.60 -13.14
N LYS A 560 31.55 12.30 -12.62
CA LYS A 560 30.32 11.66 -12.13
C LYS A 560 29.55 11.00 -13.27
N LEU A 561 29.46 11.62 -14.44
CA LEU A 561 28.82 11.02 -15.62
C LEU A 561 29.59 9.79 -16.13
N SER A 562 30.93 9.81 -16.11
CA SER A 562 31.74 8.63 -16.47
C SER A 562 31.52 7.45 -15.52
N LEU A 563 31.44 7.71 -14.20
CA LEU A 563 31.08 6.67 -13.22
C LEU A 563 29.65 6.17 -13.44
N LEU A 564 28.73 7.08 -13.78
CA LEU A 564 27.33 6.74 -14.04
C LEU A 564 27.19 5.83 -15.27
N ILE A 565 27.98 6.05 -16.33
CA ILE A 565 28.07 5.13 -17.48
C ILE A 565 28.49 3.74 -17.03
N GLY A 566 29.51 3.65 -16.16
CA GLY A 566 29.96 2.36 -15.61
C GLY A 566 28.88 1.66 -14.79
N PHE A 567 28.11 2.40 -14.00
CA PHE A 567 27.00 1.85 -13.22
C PHE A 567 25.83 1.40 -14.11
N LEU A 568 25.45 2.20 -15.11
CA LEU A 568 24.42 1.82 -16.10
C LEU A 568 24.85 0.59 -16.90
N ASP A 569 26.13 0.48 -17.25
CA ASP A 569 26.68 -0.67 -17.97
C ASP A 569 26.79 -1.94 -17.11
N TRP A 570 26.75 -1.82 -15.79
CA TRP A 570 26.71 -2.97 -14.88
C TRP A 570 25.34 -3.68 -14.94
N VAL A 571 24.26 -2.95 -15.23
CA VAL A 571 22.92 -3.50 -15.41
C VAL A 571 22.77 -4.02 -16.85
N ARG A 572 22.93 -5.32 -17.05
CA ARG A 572 22.92 -5.97 -18.38
C ARG A 572 21.86 -7.05 -18.48
N PRO A 573 21.41 -7.43 -19.70
CA PRO A 573 20.50 -8.56 -19.89
C PRO A 573 21.04 -9.82 -19.19
N PRO A 574 20.18 -10.59 -18.49
CA PRO A 574 18.72 -10.53 -18.49
C PRO A 574 18.10 -9.63 -17.40
N ALA A 575 18.83 -8.65 -16.84
CA ALA A 575 18.30 -7.77 -15.81
C ALA A 575 17.03 -7.01 -16.28
N PRO A 576 16.00 -6.85 -15.44
CA PRO A 576 14.71 -6.32 -15.87
C PRO A 576 14.74 -4.87 -16.38
N ASN A 577 15.64 -4.03 -15.85
CA ASN A 577 15.80 -2.65 -16.29
C ASN A 577 16.95 -2.44 -17.29
N ALA A 578 17.49 -3.50 -17.88
CA ALA A 578 18.67 -3.42 -18.76
C ALA A 578 18.48 -2.48 -19.95
N ASP A 579 17.31 -2.53 -20.61
CA ASP A 579 17.04 -1.67 -21.78
C ASP A 579 16.98 -0.19 -21.40
N LEU A 580 16.31 0.14 -20.29
CA LEU A 580 16.25 1.52 -19.77
C LEU A 580 17.65 2.05 -19.41
N CYS A 581 18.48 1.21 -18.77
CA CYS A 581 19.85 1.55 -18.44
C CYS A 581 20.70 1.77 -19.69
N ALA A 582 20.55 0.92 -20.71
CA ALA A 582 21.27 1.01 -21.98
C ALA A 582 20.93 2.31 -22.73
N ASP A 583 19.64 2.70 -22.76
CA ASP A 583 19.19 3.95 -23.37
C ASP A 583 19.80 5.18 -22.66
N CYS A 584 19.74 5.22 -21.33
CA CYS A 584 20.36 6.29 -20.54
C CYS A 584 21.88 6.34 -20.77
N LYS A 585 22.55 5.19 -20.79
CA LYS A 585 23.99 5.08 -21.04
C LYS A 585 24.36 5.68 -22.41
N ALA A 586 23.61 5.31 -23.46
CA ALA A 586 23.88 5.79 -24.82
C ALA A 586 23.81 7.32 -24.91
N VAL A 587 22.81 7.94 -24.26
CA VAL A 587 22.66 9.40 -24.21
C VAL A 587 23.84 10.05 -23.48
N ILE A 588 24.19 9.56 -22.29
CA ILE A 588 25.28 10.15 -21.49
C ILE A 588 26.63 10.00 -22.22
N GLN A 589 26.90 8.82 -22.79
CA GLN A 589 28.11 8.57 -23.57
C GLN A 589 28.21 9.53 -24.77
N GLY A 590 27.13 9.71 -25.53
CA GLY A 590 27.12 10.64 -26.66
C GLY A 590 27.42 12.09 -26.26
N VAL A 591 26.92 12.53 -25.10
CA VAL A 591 27.21 13.88 -24.57
C VAL A 591 28.67 14.02 -24.14
N LEU A 592 29.26 13.00 -23.51
CA LEU A 592 30.67 13.01 -23.15
C LEU A 592 31.56 12.96 -24.39
N ASP A 593 31.26 12.10 -25.37
CA ASP A 593 32.02 12.00 -26.61
C ASP A 593 32.00 13.33 -27.38
N HIS A 594 30.84 13.98 -27.47
CA HIS A 594 30.73 15.32 -28.06
C HIS A 594 31.63 16.34 -27.33
N ASN A 595 31.64 16.32 -25.99
CA ASN A 595 32.38 17.29 -25.18
C ASN A 595 33.88 17.03 -25.07
N LEU A 596 34.32 15.78 -25.23
CA LEU A 596 35.72 15.36 -25.08
C LEU A 596 36.44 15.23 -26.42
N ASN A 597 35.71 14.88 -27.49
CA ASN A 597 36.25 14.76 -28.85
C ASN A 597 35.99 15.99 -29.73
N ALA A 598 35.31 17.03 -29.22
CA ALA A 598 35.16 18.28 -29.97
C ALA A 598 36.54 18.82 -30.38
N PRO A 599 36.74 19.15 -31.67
CA PRO A 599 38.02 19.66 -32.12
C PRO A 599 38.36 20.93 -31.34
N ILE A 600 39.60 21.01 -30.86
CA ILE A 600 40.15 22.23 -30.26
C ILE A 600 39.88 23.33 -31.28
N ALA A 601 39.04 24.30 -30.92
CA ALA A 601 38.87 25.48 -31.75
C ALA A 601 40.24 26.15 -31.84
N VAL A 602 40.90 25.97 -32.99
CA VAL A 602 42.12 26.67 -33.35
C VAL A 602 41.70 28.13 -33.48
N GLY A 603 41.96 28.89 -32.42
CA GLY A 603 41.78 30.33 -32.43
C GLY A 603 42.68 30.91 -33.52
N PHE A 604 42.06 31.54 -34.52
CA PHE A 604 42.70 32.52 -35.38
C PHE A 604 42.68 33.87 -34.70
#